data_AF-A0AAW1GKJ5-F1
#
_entry.id   AF-A0AAW1GKJ5-F1
#
_cell.length_a   1.000
_cell.length_b   1.000
_cell.length_c   1.000
_cell.angle_alpha   90.00
_cell.angle_beta   90.00
_cell.angle_gamma   90.00
#
_symmetry.space_group_name_H-M   'P 1'
#
loop_
_entity.id
_entity.type
_entity.pdbx_description
1 polymer ?
#
loop_
_entity_poly.entity_id
_entity_poly.type
_entity_poly.pdbx_seq_one_letter_code
_entity_poly.pdbx_strand_id
1 'polypeptide(L)'
;MGIWGSFPVFVLLVLPSLFALPPSVVGIRVGMIRKPPSSAPIFREATSFVNGKQCGFRDIHISMTLDANYLRGTMAAVFSILQHSTCPENFVFHFLSARHDPNIFATITSTFPYLKFNIYHFDSNRVRGKISKSIREALDQPLNYARIYLADILPWNVRRVIYLDSDIIVVDDIIKLWQVDLEEKVVGAPEYCHTNFTTYFTHSFWQDPVLSKTFDTRKPCYFNTGVMILDVIKWKKESYTQKVEQWMVIQKFKRIYHLGSLPPFLLIFAGNIKAVDHRWNQHGLGGDNFEGQCRSLHPGPISLLHWSGKGKPWLRIDSRKPCPIDHIWAPYDLYRPTKTSAKIGQ
;
A
#
# COMPACT_ATOMS: atom_id res chain seq x y z
N MET A 1 47.27 74.83 -19.71
CA MET A 1 47.29 74.73 -18.24
C MET A 1 46.09 73.92 -17.81
N GLY A 2 46.28 72.96 -16.89
CA GLY A 2 45.23 72.52 -15.98
C GLY A 2 44.34 71.37 -16.46
N ILE A 3 44.66 70.18 -15.96
CA ILE A 3 43.92 68.92 -16.02
C ILE A 3 42.73 68.95 -15.03
N TRP A 4 41.67 68.17 -15.28
CA TRP A 4 40.99 67.19 -14.39
C TRP A 4 39.45 67.15 -14.52
N GLY A 5 38.92 65.95 -14.75
CA GLY A 5 37.49 65.64 -14.63
C GLY A 5 36.98 64.47 -15.48
N SER A 6 37.59 63.30 -15.35
CA SER A 6 37.25 62.07 -16.08
C SER A 6 35.96 61.41 -15.56
N PHE A 7 35.05 61.03 -16.47
CA PHE A 7 34.07 59.95 -16.28
C PHE A 7 34.21 58.96 -17.44
N PRO A 8 34.43 57.65 -17.22
CA PRO A 8 34.48 56.69 -18.30
C PRO A 8 33.07 56.21 -18.66
N VAL A 9 32.71 56.36 -19.93
CA VAL A 9 31.59 55.66 -20.56
C VAL A 9 32.02 54.21 -20.77
N PHE A 10 31.46 53.28 -19.98
CA PHE A 10 31.61 51.85 -20.24
C PHE A 10 30.74 51.45 -21.43
N VAL A 11 31.39 51.19 -22.57
CA VAL A 11 30.79 50.49 -23.70
C VAL A 11 30.67 49.02 -23.32
N LEU A 12 29.44 48.58 -23.01
CA LEU A 12 29.12 47.17 -22.82
C LEU A 12 29.11 46.47 -24.19
N LEU A 13 30.23 45.84 -24.51
CA LEU A 13 30.35 44.86 -25.59
C LEU A 13 29.48 43.63 -25.26
N VAL A 14 28.40 43.45 -26.00
CA VAL A 14 27.57 42.25 -25.98
C VAL A 14 28.36 41.12 -26.66
N LEU A 15 29.02 40.29 -25.87
CA LEU A 15 29.54 38.99 -26.31
C LEU A 15 28.38 37.98 -26.28
N PRO A 16 28.14 37.20 -27.36
CA PRO A 16 27.12 36.17 -27.35
C PRO A 16 27.60 35.02 -26.45
N SER A 17 27.01 34.93 -25.26
CA SER A 17 27.19 33.80 -24.37
C SER A 17 26.60 32.55 -25.04
N LEU A 18 27.49 31.64 -25.47
CA LEU A 18 27.17 30.27 -25.81
C LEU A 18 26.45 29.61 -24.63
N PHE A 19 25.12 29.51 -24.73
CA PHE A 19 24.33 28.66 -23.86
C PHE A 19 24.72 27.21 -24.19
N ALA A 20 25.62 26.65 -23.39
CA ALA A 20 25.82 25.22 -23.31
C ALA A 20 24.51 24.58 -22.84
N LEU A 21 23.84 23.88 -23.75
CA LEU A 21 22.72 23.01 -23.44
C LEU A 21 23.16 22.01 -22.36
N PRO A 22 22.44 21.87 -21.24
CA PRO A 22 22.73 20.80 -20.29
C PRO A 22 22.58 19.46 -21.01
N PRO A 23 23.46 18.48 -20.74
CA PRO A 23 23.39 17.19 -21.39
C PRO A 23 22.01 16.57 -21.12
N SER A 24 21.41 16.11 -22.21
CA SER A 24 20.22 15.27 -22.27
C SER A 24 19.98 14.50 -20.97
N VAL A 25 18.87 14.83 -20.31
CA VAL A 25 18.32 14.03 -19.23
C VAL A 25 18.12 12.63 -19.81
N VAL A 26 19.02 11.72 -19.47
CA VAL A 26 18.89 10.30 -19.73
C VAL A 26 17.56 9.91 -19.10
N GLY A 27 16.56 9.67 -19.95
CA GLY A 27 15.24 9.24 -19.53
C GLY A 27 15.39 8.05 -18.60
N ILE A 28 15.14 8.26 -17.31
CA ILE A 28 15.02 7.19 -16.35
C ILE A 28 13.85 6.35 -16.86
N ARG A 29 14.17 5.15 -17.39
CA ARG A 29 13.15 4.18 -17.79
C ARG A 29 12.22 3.95 -16.60
N VAL A 30 11.01 4.47 -16.75
CA VAL A 30 9.86 4.25 -15.88
C VAL A 30 9.72 2.74 -15.67
N GLY A 31 9.45 2.38 -14.41
CA GLY A 31 9.51 1.02 -13.87
C GLY A 31 9.01 -0.04 -14.85
N MET A 32 9.90 -0.96 -15.21
CA MET A 32 9.49 -2.22 -15.78
C MET A 32 8.53 -2.88 -14.80
N ILE A 33 7.26 -2.96 -15.20
CA ILE A 33 6.42 -4.09 -14.83
C ILE A 33 7.20 -5.30 -15.34
N ARG A 34 8.01 -5.92 -14.47
CA ARG A 34 8.71 -7.16 -14.81
C ARG A 34 7.63 -8.16 -15.16
N LYS A 35 7.71 -8.77 -16.35
CA LYS A 35 6.94 -9.99 -16.60
C LYS A 35 7.27 -10.95 -15.46
N PRO A 36 6.26 -11.56 -14.80
CA PRO A 36 6.54 -12.53 -13.76
C PRO A 36 7.46 -13.60 -14.35
N PRO A 37 8.50 -14.03 -13.61
CA PRO A 37 9.38 -15.09 -14.07
C PRO A 37 8.56 -16.34 -14.44
N SER A 38 9.04 -17.11 -15.42
CA SER A 38 8.36 -18.32 -15.90
C SER A 38 8.28 -19.42 -14.83
N SER A 39 9.07 -19.31 -13.76
CA SER A 39 9.01 -20.15 -12.57
C SER A 39 8.60 -19.33 -11.34
N ALA A 40 7.79 -19.94 -10.47
CA ALA A 40 7.40 -19.31 -9.21
C ALA A 40 8.64 -19.04 -8.33
N PRO A 41 8.70 -17.90 -7.63
CA PRO A 41 9.79 -17.59 -6.71
C PRO A 41 9.88 -18.66 -5.62
N ILE A 42 11.12 -19.04 -5.26
CA ILE A 42 11.40 -20.05 -4.23
C ILE A 42 11.63 -19.33 -2.90
N PHE A 43 11.01 -19.83 -1.84
CA PHE A 43 11.19 -19.34 -0.48
C PHE A 43 11.77 -20.45 0.41
N ARG A 44 12.42 -20.03 1.51
CA ARG A 44 12.77 -20.90 2.63
C ARG A 44 11.49 -21.29 3.36
N GLU A 45 11.40 -22.54 3.78
CA GLU A 45 10.42 -22.94 4.79
C GLU A 45 10.60 -22.07 6.03
N ALA A 46 9.50 -21.53 6.53
CA ALA A 46 9.45 -20.69 7.71
C ALA A 46 9.46 -21.56 8.98
N THR A 47 10.09 -21.07 10.03
CA THR A 47 9.95 -21.64 11.38
C THR A 47 8.46 -21.71 11.75
N SER A 48 8.03 -22.79 12.39
CA SER A 48 6.67 -22.91 12.93
C SER A 48 6.53 -22.21 14.28
N PHE A 49 5.36 -21.61 14.50
CA PHE A 49 5.01 -20.96 15.76
C PHE A 49 3.72 -21.59 16.30
N VAL A 50 3.67 -21.79 17.61
CA VAL A 50 2.53 -22.42 18.30
C VAL A 50 1.89 -21.46 19.28
N ASN A 51 0.61 -21.69 19.58
CA ASN A 51 -0.15 -20.89 20.52
C ASN A 51 0.47 -20.92 21.93
N GLY A 52 0.49 -19.75 22.57
CA GLY A 52 0.72 -19.64 24.00
C GLY A 52 -0.42 -20.28 24.82
N LYS A 53 -0.15 -20.57 26.11
CA LYS A 53 -1.11 -21.24 27.01
C LYS A 53 -2.44 -20.51 27.20
N GLN A 54 -2.50 -19.20 26.93
CA GLN A 54 -3.67 -18.36 27.15
C GLN A 54 -4.53 -18.19 25.89
N CYS A 55 -4.17 -18.85 24.78
CA CYS A 55 -4.89 -18.70 23.52
C CYS A 55 -6.27 -19.35 23.57
N GLY A 56 -7.30 -18.58 23.23
CA GLY A 56 -8.65 -19.10 23.04
C GLY A 56 -8.84 -19.73 21.64
N PHE A 57 -9.99 -20.37 21.43
CA PHE A 57 -10.33 -21.07 20.17
C PHE A 57 -11.01 -20.18 19.11
N ARG A 58 -10.73 -18.87 19.08
CA ARG A 58 -11.38 -17.95 18.14
C ARG A 58 -10.47 -17.65 16.96
N ASP A 59 -10.96 -17.92 15.76
CA ASP A 59 -10.28 -17.55 14.53
C ASP A 59 -10.18 -16.03 14.39
N ILE A 60 -9.02 -15.57 13.93
CA ILE A 60 -8.72 -14.18 13.61
C ILE A 60 -8.48 -14.10 12.11
N HIS A 61 -9.37 -13.40 11.41
CA HIS A 61 -9.34 -13.33 9.96
C HIS A 61 -8.45 -12.18 9.50
N ILE A 62 -7.47 -12.51 8.66
CA ILE A 62 -6.58 -11.53 8.02
C ILE A 62 -6.76 -11.66 6.52
N SER A 63 -6.91 -10.55 5.80
CA SER A 63 -6.99 -10.55 4.35
C SER A 63 -5.91 -9.69 3.72
N MET A 64 -5.38 -10.18 2.61
CA MET A 64 -4.34 -9.52 1.83
C MET A 64 -4.58 -9.76 0.35
N THR A 65 -4.09 -8.87 -0.51
CA THR A 65 -4.01 -9.17 -1.94
C THR A 65 -2.79 -10.03 -2.25
N LEU A 66 -2.89 -10.85 -3.29
CA LEU A 66 -1.84 -11.76 -3.74
C LEU A 66 -1.48 -11.42 -5.19
N ASP A 67 -0.30 -10.82 -5.37
CA ASP A 67 0.28 -10.45 -6.66
C ASP A 67 1.66 -11.08 -6.77
N ALA A 68 2.01 -11.69 -7.91
CA ALA A 68 3.31 -12.30 -8.12
C ALA A 68 4.48 -11.32 -7.90
N ASN A 69 4.31 -10.03 -8.22
CA ASN A 69 5.31 -8.98 -8.03
C ASN A 69 5.48 -8.58 -6.55
N TYR A 70 4.45 -8.83 -5.73
CA TYR A 70 4.45 -8.52 -4.30
C TYR A 70 4.50 -9.76 -3.42
N LEU A 71 4.57 -10.97 -4.00
CA LEU A 71 4.54 -12.23 -3.26
C LEU A 71 5.65 -12.27 -2.19
N ARG A 72 6.85 -11.77 -2.51
CA ARG A 72 7.95 -11.66 -1.53
C ARG A 72 7.60 -10.77 -0.34
N GLY A 73 6.90 -9.67 -0.57
CA GLY A 73 6.36 -8.82 0.50
C GLY A 73 5.28 -9.56 1.30
N THR A 74 4.32 -10.20 0.63
CA THR A 74 3.26 -10.96 1.30
C THR A 74 3.83 -12.06 2.20
N MET A 75 4.84 -12.82 1.75
CA MET A 75 5.48 -13.85 2.58
C MET A 75 6.15 -13.25 3.81
N ALA A 76 6.86 -12.13 3.66
CA ALA A 76 7.50 -11.44 4.78
C ALA A 76 6.47 -10.89 5.78
N ALA A 77 5.37 -10.35 5.29
CA ALA A 77 4.26 -9.87 6.12
C ALA A 77 3.62 -11.01 6.92
N VAL A 78 3.25 -12.12 6.26
CA VAL A 78 2.71 -13.34 6.91
C VAL A 78 3.68 -13.84 7.97
N PHE A 79 4.96 -13.97 7.64
CA PHE A 79 5.96 -14.44 8.59
C PHE A 79 6.11 -13.51 9.80
N SER A 80 6.11 -12.19 9.58
CA SER A 80 6.16 -11.21 10.68
C SER A 80 4.95 -11.30 11.61
N ILE A 81 3.74 -11.49 11.05
CA ILE A 81 2.52 -11.66 11.84
C ILE A 81 2.63 -12.90 12.71
N LEU A 82 3.03 -14.03 12.14
CA LEU A 82 3.16 -15.29 12.87
C LEU A 82 4.23 -15.19 13.97
N GLN A 83 5.38 -14.58 13.66
CA GLN A 83 6.50 -14.45 14.59
C GLN A 83 6.17 -13.58 15.82
N HIS A 84 5.38 -12.53 15.66
CA HIS A 84 5.11 -11.54 16.72
C HIS A 84 3.77 -11.74 17.44
N SER A 85 3.07 -12.84 17.17
CA SER A 85 1.75 -13.09 17.76
C SER A 85 1.83 -14.10 18.90
N THR A 86 1.04 -13.87 19.96
CA THR A 86 0.90 -14.83 21.06
C THR A 86 0.15 -16.10 20.63
N CYS A 87 -0.76 -15.97 19.66
CA CYS A 87 -1.66 -17.04 19.22
C CYS A 87 -1.62 -17.25 17.68
N PRO A 88 -0.47 -17.63 17.11
CA PRO A 88 -0.28 -17.72 15.66
C PRO A 88 -1.17 -18.77 14.98
N GLU A 89 -1.59 -19.83 15.68
CA GLU A 89 -2.42 -20.89 15.11
C GLU A 89 -3.90 -20.48 14.98
N ASN A 90 -4.28 -19.33 15.55
CA ASN A 90 -5.64 -18.78 15.46
C ASN A 90 -5.87 -17.96 14.18
N PHE A 91 -4.82 -17.65 13.41
CA PHE A 91 -5.00 -16.85 12.20
C PHE A 91 -5.53 -17.68 11.05
N VAL A 92 -6.49 -17.11 10.33
CA VAL A 92 -6.96 -17.60 9.03
C VAL A 92 -6.73 -16.52 7.99
N PHE A 93 -5.85 -16.80 7.03
CA PHE A 93 -5.51 -15.86 5.96
C PHE A 93 -6.45 -16.00 4.76
N HIS A 94 -6.95 -14.88 4.26
CA HIS A 94 -7.83 -14.80 3.11
C HIS A 94 -7.16 -13.97 2.01
N PHE A 95 -6.53 -14.65 1.07
CA PHE A 95 -5.82 -14.01 -0.03
C PHE A 95 -6.76 -13.73 -1.20
N LEU A 96 -6.73 -12.50 -1.72
CA LEU A 96 -7.45 -12.12 -2.95
C LEU A 96 -6.47 -12.12 -4.13
N SER A 97 -6.76 -12.90 -5.18
CA SER A 97 -5.94 -12.93 -6.39
C SER A 97 -6.78 -12.66 -7.63
N ALA A 98 -6.29 -11.79 -8.53
CA ALA A 98 -6.92 -11.54 -9.83
C ALA A 98 -6.59 -12.60 -10.89
N ARG A 99 -5.60 -13.46 -10.63
CA ARG A 99 -5.17 -14.53 -11.54
C ARG A 99 -5.11 -15.85 -10.79
N HIS A 100 -5.57 -16.90 -11.45
CA HIS A 100 -5.31 -18.24 -10.94
C HIS A 100 -3.87 -18.63 -11.31
N ASP A 101 -3.03 -18.81 -10.30
CA ASP A 101 -1.70 -19.38 -10.45
C ASP A 101 -1.58 -20.56 -9.48
N PRO A 102 -1.61 -21.81 -9.97
CA PRO A 102 -1.56 -22.99 -9.12
C PRO A 102 -0.24 -23.09 -8.35
N ASN A 103 0.84 -22.49 -8.87
CA ASN A 103 2.13 -22.53 -8.20
C ASN A 103 2.12 -21.70 -6.93
N ILE A 104 1.35 -20.59 -6.87
CA ILE A 104 1.32 -19.74 -5.68
C ILE A 104 0.80 -20.50 -4.46
N PHE A 105 -0.22 -21.36 -4.64
CA PHE A 105 -0.72 -22.20 -3.55
C PHE A 105 0.39 -23.13 -3.04
N ALA A 106 1.06 -23.86 -3.95
CA ALA A 106 2.16 -24.74 -3.59
C ALA A 106 3.32 -23.97 -2.92
N THR A 107 3.65 -22.76 -3.42
CA THR A 107 4.67 -21.88 -2.83
C THR A 107 4.29 -21.46 -1.40
N ILE A 108 3.05 -21.04 -1.14
CA ILE A 108 2.62 -20.70 0.23
C ILE A 108 2.69 -21.95 1.13
N THR A 109 2.15 -23.09 0.70
CA THR A 109 2.12 -24.32 1.51
C THR A 109 3.52 -24.85 1.82
N SER A 110 4.45 -24.80 0.86
CA SER A 110 5.86 -25.19 1.09
C SER A 110 6.63 -24.18 1.97
N THR A 111 6.23 -22.91 1.96
CA THR A 111 6.84 -21.88 2.82
C THR A 111 6.28 -21.97 4.24
N PHE A 112 4.97 -22.19 4.39
CA PHE A 112 4.26 -22.24 5.67
C PHE A 112 3.34 -23.48 5.73
N PRO A 113 3.89 -24.68 6.00
CA PRO A 113 3.11 -25.93 6.00
C PRO A 113 1.93 -25.97 6.99
N TYR A 114 2.00 -25.12 8.02
CA TYR A 114 1.02 -25.02 9.11
C TYR A 114 0.00 -23.88 8.93
N LEU A 115 0.08 -23.11 7.85
CA LEU A 115 -0.76 -21.92 7.65
C LEU A 115 -2.20 -22.31 7.31
N LYS A 116 -3.18 -21.78 8.05
CA LYS A 116 -4.59 -21.82 7.65
C LYS A 116 -4.84 -20.68 6.67
N PHE A 117 -5.09 -20.99 5.41
CA PHE A 117 -5.38 -19.96 4.41
C PHE A 117 -6.34 -20.42 3.32
N ASN A 118 -6.97 -19.44 2.67
CA ASN A 118 -7.79 -19.61 1.48
C ASN A 118 -7.39 -18.57 0.43
N ILE A 119 -7.43 -18.96 -0.85
CA ILE A 119 -7.22 -18.04 -1.97
C ILE A 119 -8.56 -17.86 -2.70
N TYR A 120 -9.02 -16.63 -2.81
CA TYR A 120 -10.24 -16.27 -3.51
C TYR A 120 -9.92 -15.54 -4.81
N HIS A 121 -10.64 -15.92 -5.86
CA HIS A 121 -10.55 -15.23 -7.14
C HIS A 121 -11.28 -13.88 -7.07
N PHE A 122 -10.56 -12.81 -7.33
CA PHE A 122 -11.12 -11.49 -7.58
C PHE A 122 -11.36 -11.31 -9.08
N ASP A 123 -12.63 -11.31 -9.49
CA ASP A 123 -12.99 -11.04 -10.88
C ASP A 123 -12.69 -9.57 -11.24
N SER A 124 -11.61 -9.38 -12.00
CA SER A 124 -11.19 -8.08 -12.54
C SER A 124 -12.28 -7.38 -13.39
N ASN A 125 -13.28 -8.10 -13.89
CA ASN A 125 -14.40 -7.50 -14.62
C ASN A 125 -15.26 -6.59 -13.75
N ARG A 126 -15.29 -6.81 -12.42
CA ARG A 126 -16.03 -5.95 -11.49
C ARG A 126 -15.59 -4.49 -11.56
N VAL A 127 -14.32 -4.24 -11.92
CA VAL A 127 -13.75 -2.89 -12.03
C VAL A 127 -13.49 -2.45 -13.48
N ARG A 128 -13.80 -3.31 -14.45
CA ARG A 128 -13.66 -2.99 -15.89
C ARG A 128 -14.54 -1.78 -16.22
N GLY A 129 -13.95 -0.80 -16.89
CA GLY A 129 -14.64 0.45 -17.23
C GLY A 129 -14.86 1.41 -16.06
N LYS A 130 -14.56 1.03 -14.80
CA LYS A 130 -14.68 1.88 -13.60
C LYS A 130 -13.35 2.50 -13.16
N ILE A 131 -12.22 1.96 -13.62
CA ILE A 131 -10.89 2.53 -13.34
C ILE A 131 -10.61 3.70 -14.28
N SER A 132 -10.21 4.83 -13.70
CA SER A 132 -9.68 6.00 -14.42
C SER A 132 -8.18 6.04 -14.29
N LYS A 133 -7.48 6.33 -15.41
CA LYS A 133 -6.01 6.43 -15.43
C LYS A 133 -5.48 7.31 -14.30
N SER A 134 -4.73 6.75 -13.38
CA SER A 134 -4.07 7.50 -12.31
C SER A 134 -2.79 8.18 -12.84
N ILE A 135 -2.28 9.16 -12.09
CA ILE A 135 -0.94 9.74 -12.33
C ILE A 135 0.15 8.64 -12.28
N ARG A 136 -0.13 7.52 -11.62
CA ARG A 136 0.74 6.35 -11.55
C ARG A 136 0.05 5.14 -12.18
N GLU A 137 0.51 4.69 -13.34
CA GLU A 137 -0.05 3.53 -14.06
C GLU A 137 -0.12 2.25 -13.22
N ALA A 138 0.83 2.05 -12.30
CA ALA A 138 0.82 0.92 -11.35
C ALA A 138 -0.41 0.93 -10.41
N LEU A 139 -1.06 2.08 -10.22
CA LEU A 139 -2.28 2.20 -9.41
C LEU A 139 -3.53 1.74 -10.16
N ASP A 140 -3.47 1.61 -11.48
CA ASP A 140 -4.60 1.21 -12.33
C ASP A 140 -4.80 -0.32 -12.38
N GLN A 141 -3.91 -1.08 -11.73
CA GLN A 141 -4.03 -2.54 -11.66
C GLN A 141 -5.33 -2.93 -10.94
N PRO A 142 -6.19 -3.78 -11.54
CA PRO A 142 -7.48 -4.18 -10.96
C PRO A 142 -7.37 -4.67 -9.51
N LEU A 143 -6.29 -5.38 -9.18
CA LEU A 143 -6.08 -5.94 -7.85
C LEU A 143 -5.98 -4.87 -6.74
N ASN A 144 -5.57 -3.63 -7.06
CA ASN A 144 -5.56 -2.52 -6.10
C ASN A 144 -6.97 -2.15 -5.60
N TYR A 145 -8.00 -2.54 -6.34
CA TYR A 145 -9.40 -2.30 -6.04
C TYR A 145 -10.08 -3.52 -5.41
N ALA A 146 -9.42 -4.68 -5.33
CA ALA A 146 -10.00 -5.92 -4.79
C ALA A 146 -10.52 -5.76 -3.36
N ARG A 147 -9.85 -4.92 -2.55
CA ARG A 147 -10.26 -4.60 -1.17
C ARG A 147 -11.67 -4.01 -1.04
N ILE A 148 -12.17 -3.35 -2.09
CA ILE A 148 -13.56 -2.82 -2.13
C ILE A 148 -14.59 -3.95 -2.06
N TYR A 149 -14.23 -5.09 -2.65
CA TYR A 149 -15.08 -6.26 -2.80
C TYR A 149 -14.82 -7.34 -1.75
N LEU A 150 -13.93 -7.05 -0.79
CA LEU A 150 -13.48 -7.99 0.22
C LEU A 150 -14.66 -8.63 0.95
N ALA A 151 -15.60 -7.81 1.43
CA ALA A 151 -16.75 -8.31 2.15
C ALA A 151 -17.57 -9.29 1.29
N ASP A 152 -17.85 -8.95 0.03
CA ASP A 152 -18.65 -9.79 -0.88
C ASP A 152 -17.97 -11.13 -1.21
N ILE A 153 -16.63 -11.15 -1.24
CA ILE A 153 -15.84 -12.34 -1.59
C ILE A 153 -15.68 -13.27 -0.40
N LEU A 154 -15.58 -12.73 0.81
CA LEU A 154 -15.36 -13.53 2.00
C LEU A 154 -16.57 -14.42 2.33
N PRO A 155 -16.32 -15.65 2.85
CA PRO A 155 -17.37 -16.55 3.33
C PRO A 155 -18.32 -15.89 4.32
N TRP A 156 -19.57 -16.35 4.35
CA TRP A 156 -20.64 -15.77 5.17
C TRP A 156 -20.35 -15.80 6.68
N ASN A 157 -19.54 -16.76 7.15
CA ASN A 157 -19.16 -16.90 8.55
C ASN A 157 -18.05 -15.93 8.97
N VAL A 158 -17.37 -15.25 8.03
CA VAL A 158 -16.38 -14.22 8.34
C VAL A 158 -17.10 -12.91 8.65
N ARG A 159 -17.17 -12.57 9.94
CA ARG A 159 -17.92 -11.40 10.43
C ARG A 159 -17.06 -10.14 10.59
N ARG A 160 -15.76 -10.32 10.84
CA ARG A 160 -14.76 -9.27 11.02
C ARG A 160 -13.49 -9.70 10.31
N VAL A 161 -12.74 -8.76 9.74
CA VAL A 161 -11.46 -9.05 9.09
C VAL A 161 -10.49 -7.88 9.25
N ILE A 162 -9.20 -8.16 9.42
CA ILE A 162 -8.14 -7.17 9.25
C ILE A 162 -7.66 -7.25 7.81
N TYR A 163 -7.73 -6.15 7.07
CA TYR A 163 -7.12 -6.03 5.75
C TYR A 163 -5.72 -5.42 5.87
N LEU A 164 -4.73 -6.05 5.24
CA LEU A 164 -3.33 -5.61 5.19
C LEU A 164 -2.81 -5.58 3.74
N ASP A 165 -2.08 -4.51 3.38
CA ASP A 165 -1.28 -4.47 2.16
C ASP A 165 -0.06 -5.40 2.25
N SER A 166 0.46 -5.83 1.10
CA SER A 166 1.53 -6.82 0.98
C SER A 166 2.93 -6.31 1.38
N ASP A 167 3.09 -5.03 1.68
CA ASP A 167 4.36 -4.34 1.93
C ASP A 167 4.45 -3.80 3.35
N ILE A 168 3.98 -4.61 4.30
CA ILE A 168 4.00 -4.34 5.73
C ILE A 168 4.91 -5.31 6.48
N ILE A 169 5.32 -4.92 7.69
CA ILE A 169 5.89 -5.79 8.72
C ILE A 169 5.21 -5.47 10.04
N VAL A 170 4.72 -6.50 10.71
CA VAL A 170 4.18 -6.42 12.07
C VAL A 170 5.32 -6.71 13.06
N VAL A 171 5.43 -5.92 14.12
CA VAL A 171 6.45 -6.05 15.17
C VAL A 171 5.84 -6.08 16.58
N ASP A 172 4.54 -6.31 16.68
CA ASP A 172 3.77 -6.40 17.92
C ASP A 172 2.58 -7.35 17.72
N ASP A 173 1.95 -7.81 18.80
CA ASP A 173 0.85 -8.77 18.72
C ASP A 173 -0.40 -8.16 18.06
N ILE A 174 -0.72 -8.62 16.84
CA ILE A 174 -1.83 -8.11 16.03
C ILE A 174 -3.21 -8.35 16.66
N ILE A 175 -3.31 -9.20 17.70
CA ILE A 175 -4.56 -9.34 18.47
C ILE A 175 -5.03 -8.01 19.04
N LYS A 176 -4.10 -7.12 19.40
CA LYS A 176 -4.39 -5.79 19.94
C LYS A 176 -5.13 -4.93 18.89
N LEU A 177 -4.78 -5.07 17.62
CA LEU A 177 -5.51 -4.45 16.52
C LEU A 177 -6.89 -5.10 16.35
N TRP A 178 -6.96 -6.43 16.35
CA TRP A 178 -8.22 -7.18 16.22
C TRP A 178 -9.27 -6.81 17.28
N GLN A 179 -8.80 -6.53 18.50
CA GLN A 179 -9.62 -6.22 19.67
C GLN A 179 -10.15 -4.78 19.70
N VAL A 180 -9.72 -3.91 18.79
CA VAL A 180 -10.28 -2.56 18.72
C VAL A 180 -11.80 -2.65 18.53
N ASP A 181 -12.53 -1.97 19.41
CA ASP A 181 -13.97 -1.81 19.28
C ASP A 181 -14.27 -0.79 18.18
N LEU A 182 -14.98 -1.23 17.14
CA LEU A 182 -15.39 -0.38 16.03
C LEU A 182 -16.60 0.49 16.39
N GLU A 183 -17.24 0.24 17.54
CA GLU A 183 -18.48 0.91 17.94
C GLU A 183 -19.51 0.81 16.80
N GLU A 184 -20.12 1.93 16.43
CA GLU A 184 -21.06 1.99 15.32
C GLU A 184 -20.39 2.10 13.94
N LYS A 185 -19.06 2.18 13.86
CA LYS A 185 -18.34 2.32 12.60
C LYS A 185 -18.15 0.96 11.92
N VAL A 186 -18.03 1.00 10.59
CA VAL A 186 -17.81 -0.20 9.77
C VAL A 186 -16.33 -0.47 9.50
N VAL A 187 -15.50 0.58 9.57
CA VAL A 187 -14.06 0.53 9.34
C VAL A 187 -13.35 1.16 10.52
N GLY A 188 -12.22 0.58 10.93
CA GLY A 188 -11.24 1.18 11.82
C GLY A 188 -9.87 1.28 11.15
N ALA A 189 -9.23 2.44 11.24
CA ALA A 189 -7.89 2.68 10.70
C ALA A 189 -7.22 3.89 11.39
N PRO A 190 -5.88 4.03 11.32
CA PRO A 190 -5.20 5.24 11.76
C PRO A 190 -5.57 6.48 10.93
N GLU A 191 -6.02 7.55 11.59
CA GLU A 191 -6.42 8.83 10.98
C GLU A 191 -5.35 9.92 11.11
N TYR A 192 -5.06 10.63 10.02
CA TYR A 192 -4.05 11.68 9.96
C TYR A 192 -4.70 13.03 9.59
N CYS A 193 -5.43 13.59 10.55
CA CYS A 193 -6.19 14.84 10.37
C CYS A 193 -5.31 16.10 10.17
N HIS A 194 -3.99 16.01 10.39
CA HIS A 194 -3.05 17.11 10.15
C HIS A 194 -2.68 17.28 8.67
N THR A 195 -3.02 16.30 7.82
CA THR A 195 -2.75 16.35 6.39
C THR A 195 -3.76 17.26 5.68
N ASN A 196 -3.33 17.94 4.61
CA ASN A 196 -4.23 18.74 3.80
C ASN A 196 -5.14 17.82 2.97
N PHE A 197 -6.33 17.52 3.50
CA PHE A 197 -7.31 16.61 2.89
C PHE A 197 -7.77 17.08 1.50
N THR A 198 -7.76 18.39 1.23
CA THR A 198 -8.16 18.97 -0.04
C THR A 198 -7.32 18.43 -1.22
N THR A 199 -6.07 18.05 -0.96
CA THR A 199 -5.12 17.55 -1.98
C THR A 199 -5.48 16.19 -2.58
N TYR A 200 -6.38 15.42 -1.96
CA TYR A 200 -6.80 14.11 -2.46
C TYR A 200 -7.86 14.19 -3.58
N PHE A 201 -8.42 15.39 -3.81
CA PHE A 201 -9.45 15.65 -4.81
C PHE A 201 -9.07 16.85 -5.70
N THR A 202 -9.68 16.93 -6.88
CA THR A 202 -9.42 18.01 -7.83
C THR A 202 -10.10 19.31 -7.40
N HIS A 203 -9.63 20.44 -7.92
CA HIS A 203 -10.32 21.72 -7.77
C HIS A 203 -11.78 21.65 -8.27
N SER A 204 -12.02 20.94 -9.38
CA SER A 204 -13.36 20.74 -9.95
C SER A 204 -14.32 19.92 -9.08
N PHE A 205 -13.80 19.10 -8.16
CA PHE A 205 -14.61 18.42 -7.15
C PHE A 205 -15.07 19.41 -6.07
N TRP A 206 -14.14 20.21 -5.54
CA TRP A 206 -14.43 21.16 -4.46
C TRP A 206 -15.34 22.32 -4.90
N GLN A 207 -15.25 22.75 -6.16
CA GLN A 207 -16.14 23.77 -6.72
C GLN A 207 -17.55 23.27 -7.04
N ASP A 208 -17.78 21.95 -7.04
CA ASP A 208 -19.08 21.38 -7.34
C ASP A 208 -19.88 21.20 -6.04
N PRO A 209 -20.93 22.01 -5.78
CA PRO A 209 -21.68 21.98 -4.53
C PRO A 209 -22.47 20.68 -4.33
N VAL A 210 -22.73 19.91 -5.40
CA VAL A 210 -23.41 18.62 -5.29
C VAL A 210 -22.43 17.55 -4.82
N LEU A 211 -21.19 17.57 -5.34
CA LEU A 211 -20.17 16.58 -5.00
C LEU A 211 -19.53 16.83 -3.64
N SER A 212 -19.14 18.07 -3.34
CA SER A 212 -18.45 18.43 -2.09
C SER A 212 -19.33 18.25 -0.85
N LYS A 213 -20.65 18.36 -1.01
CA LYS A 213 -21.66 18.12 0.03
C LYS A 213 -21.57 16.74 0.70
N THR A 214 -20.90 15.76 0.08
CA THR A 214 -20.59 14.46 0.71
C THR A 214 -19.84 14.59 2.04
N PHE A 215 -19.19 15.72 2.28
CA PHE A 215 -18.45 16.00 3.52
C PHE A 215 -19.17 16.97 4.47
N ASP A 216 -20.33 17.55 4.15
CA ASP A 216 -20.96 18.59 4.98
C ASP A 216 -21.30 18.12 6.42
N THR A 217 -21.63 16.83 6.58
CA THR A 217 -22.08 16.26 7.86
C THR A 217 -20.95 15.67 8.70
N ARG A 218 -19.69 15.81 8.27
CA ARG A 218 -18.54 15.16 8.92
C ARG A 218 -17.26 15.94 8.71
N LYS A 219 -16.30 15.78 9.62
CA LYS A 219 -14.97 16.36 9.45
C LYS A 219 -14.06 15.32 8.78
N PRO A 220 -13.76 15.43 7.47
CA PRO A 220 -12.98 14.40 6.81
C PRO A 220 -11.52 14.45 7.25
N CYS A 221 -10.96 13.27 7.55
CA CYS A 221 -9.53 13.07 7.77
C CYS A 221 -8.99 12.02 6.81
N TYR A 222 -7.74 12.20 6.38
CA TYR A 222 -7.04 11.16 5.63
C TYR A 222 -6.82 9.93 6.51
N PHE A 223 -7.06 8.76 5.95
CA PHE A 223 -6.56 7.50 6.49
C PHE A 223 -5.99 6.68 5.33
N ASN A 224 -4.99 5.86 5.64
CA ASN A 224 -4.41 4.95 4.67
C ASN A 224 -5.24 3.65 4.60
N THR A 225 -5.52 3.16 3.40
CA THR A 225 -6.35 1.96 3.18
C THR A 225 -5.56 0.65 3.12
N GLY A 226 -4.28 0.66 3.50
CA GLY A 226 -3.43 -0.52 3.54
C GLY A 226 -3.38 -1.22 4.89
N VAL A 227 -4.00 -0.64 5.93
CA VAL A 227 -4.23 -1.28 7.22
C VAL A 227 -5.61 -0.88 7.71
N MET A 228 -6.55 -1.82 7.75
CA MET A 228 -7.94 -1.57 8.15
C MET A 228 -8.51 -2.75 8.93
N ILE A 229 -9.38 -2.48 9.90
CA ILE A 229 -10.28 -3.47 10.49
C ILE A 229 -11.66 -3.22 9.90
N LEU A 230 -12.34 -4.26 9.44
CA LEU A 230 -13.66 -4.16 8.81
C LEU A 230 -14.67 -5.02 9.56
N ASP A 231 -15.84 -4.44 9.84
CA ASP A 231 -17.06 -5.19 10.13
C ASP A 231 -17.67 -5.65 8.80
N VAL A 232 -17.51 -6.94 8.48
CA VAL A 232 -17.97 -7.52 7.22
C VAL A 232 -19.50 -7.56 7.15
N ILE A 233 -20.18 -7.75 8.28
CA ILE A 233 -21.64 -7.80 8.32
C ILE A 233 -22.21 -6.42 8.04
N LYS A 234 -21.75 -5.40 8.76
CA LYS A 234 -22.19 -4.02 8.57
C LYS A 234 -21.82 -3.52 7.17
N TRP A 235 -20.66 -3.92 6.64
CA TRP A 235 -20.27 -3.63 5.26
C TRP A 235 -21.30 -4.12 4.24
N LYS A 236 -21.71 -5.39 4.34
CA LYS A 236 -22.71 -6.01 3.46
C LYS A 236 -24.08 -5.40 3.66
N LYS A 237 -24.53 -5.25 4.90
CA LYS A 237 -25.87 -4.75 5.27
C LYS A 237 -26.11 -3.34 4.71
N GLU A 238 -25.09 -2.49 4.74
CA GLU A 238 -25.18 -1.09 4.30
C GLU A 238 -24.70 -0.87 2.85
N SER A 239 -24.44 -1.94 2.10
CA SER A 239 -24.08 -1.90 0.68
C SER A 239 -22.88 -0.98 0.38
N TYR A 240 -21.85 -1.05 1.22
CA TYR A 240 -20.67 -0.18 1.08
C TYR A 240 -19.89 -0.41 -0.21
N THR A 241 -19.86 -1.66 -0.72
CA THR A 241 -19.28 -1.97 -2.03
C THR A 241 -19.90 -1.08 -3.12
N GLN A 242 -21.23 -1.04 -3.19
CA GLN A 242 -21.97 -0.28 -4.20
C GLN A 242 -21.77 1.23 -4.03
N LYS A 243 -21.74 1.73 -2.79
CA LYS A 243 -21.46 3.15 -2.50
C LYS A 243 -20.06 3.57 -3.02
N VAL A 244 -19.06 2.71 -2.84
CA VAL A 244 -17.71 2.97 -3.37
C VAL A 244 -17.69 2.90 -4.90
N GLU A 245 -18.36 1.92 -5.51
CA GLU A 245 -18.46 1.79 -6.96
C GLU A 245 -19.13 3.01 -7.61
N GLN A 246 -20.16 3.58 -7.00
CA GLN A 246 -20.84 4.79 -7.50
C GLN A 246 -19.85 5.96 -7.67
N TRP A 247 -18.94 6.16 -6.71
CA TRP A 247 -17.90 7.19 -6.83
C TRP A 247 -16.87 6.87 -7.91
N MET A 248 -16.52 5.59 -8.11
CA MET A 248 -15.66 5.17 -9.22
C MET A 248 -16.32 5.45 -10.58
N VAL A 249 -17.64 5.27 -10.68
CA VAL A 249 -18.42 5.60 -11.88
C VAL A 249 -18.46 7.11 -12.10
N ILE A 250 -18.73 7.92 -11.08
CA ILE A 250 -18.68 9.40 -11.17
C ILE A 250 -17.31 9.86 -11.68
N GLN A 251 -16.24 9.26 -11.16
CA GLN A 251 -14.86 9.53 -11.58
C GLN A 251 -14.61 9.26 -13.08
N LYS A 252 -15.37 8.37 -13.74
CA LYS A 252 -15.26 8.13 -15.19
C LYS A 252 -15.86 9.26 -16.02
N PHE A 253 -16.94 9.87 -15.52
CA PHE A 253 -17.63 10.96 -16.20
C PHE A 253 -16.97 12.32 -15.92
N LYS A 254 -16.59 12.56 -14.67
CA LYS A 254 -15.93 13.81 -14.22
C LYS A 254 -14.67 13.46 -13.44
N ARG A 255 -13.52 14.01 -13.83
CA ARG A 255 -12.28 13.75 -13.10
C ARG A 255 -12.30 14.52 -11.77
N ILE A 256 -12.55 13.79 -10.67
CA ILE A 256 -12.72 14.35 -9.31
C ILE A 256 -11.53 14.07 -8.37
N TYR A 257 -10.64 13.16 -8.73
CA TYR A 257 -9.37 12.90 -8.04
C TYR A 257 -8.32 12.35 -9.02
N HIS A 258 -7.05 12.31 -8.61
CA HIS A 258 -5.94 11.83 -9.45
C HIS A 258 -5.35 10.46 -9.04
N LEU A 259 -5.58 10.06 -7.78
CA LEU A 259 -5.04 8.81 -7.22
C LEU A 259 -5.86 7.58 -7.66
N GLY A 260 -5.38 6.40 -7.29
CA GLY A 260 -5.99 5.10 -7.62
C GLY A 260 -7.19 4.76 -6.75
N SER A 261 -7.11 3.65 -5.99
CA SER A 261 -8.23 3.12 -5.19
C SER A 261 -8.51 3.85 -3.87
N LEU A 262 -7.62 4.74 -3.43
CA LEU A 262 -7.76 5.46 -2.15
C LEU A 262 -8.93 6.47 -2.12
N PRO A 263 -9.07 7.43 -3.06
CA PRO A 263 -10.11 8.47 -2.95
C PRO A 263 -11.55 7.95 -2.85
N PRO A 264 -11.97 6.87 -3.56
CA PRO A 264 -13.29 6.27 -3.35
C PRO A 264 -13.56 5.85 -1.90
N PHE A 265 -12.55 5.35 -1.18
CA PHE A 265 -12.68 5.08 0.26
C PHE A 265 -12.84 6.38 1.04
N LEU A 266 -12.02 7.41 0.76
CA LEU A 266 -12.12 8.68 1.47
C LEU A 266 -13.49 9.34 1.30
N LEU A 267 -14.07 9.28 0.10
CA LEU A 267 -15.41 9.80 -0.20
C LEU A 267 -16.52 9.13 0.64
N ILE A 268 -16.32 7.89 1.07
CA ILE A 268 -17.31 7.13 1.83
C ILE A 268 -17.01 7.14 3.33
N PHE A 269 -15.73 7.12 3.72
CA PHE A 269 -15.33 6.80 5.09
C PHE A 269 -14.60 7.93 5.82
N ALA A 270 -14.01 8.92 5.14
CA ALA A 270 -13.27 9.98 5.83
C ALA A 270 -14.19 10.71 6.84
N GLY A 271 -13.78 10.79 8.11
CA GLY A 271 -14.59 11.34 9.19
C GLY A 271 -15.73 10.43 9.69
N ASN A 272 -15.79 9.18 9.21
CA ASN A 272 -16.77 8.17 9.62
C ASN A 272 -16.12 6.78 9.82
N ILE A 273 -14.93 6.74 10.40
CA ILE A 273 -14.26 5.51 10.82
C ILE A 273 -13.97 5.54 12.33
N LYS A 274 -13.63 4.38 12.87
CA LYS A 274 -13.04 4.30 14.20
C LYS A 274 -11.55 4.65 14.09
N ALA A 275 -11.12 5.71 14.77
CA ALA A 275 -9.72 6.03 14.88
C ALA A 275 -8.96 4.93 15.63
N VAL A 276 -7.94 4.38 14.98
CA VAL A 276 -7.00 3.40 15.56
C VAL A 276 -5.67 4.11 15.89
N ASP A 277 -4.99 3.66 16.95
CA ASP A 277 -3.67 4.17 17.33
C ASP A 277 -2.68 4.13 16.14
N HIS A 278 -1.94 5.23 15.94
CA HIS A 278 -1.02 5.41 14.81
C HIS A 278 0.10 4.38 14.75
N ARG A 279 0.42 3.71 15.86
CA ARG A 279 1.41 2.61 15.90
C ARG A 279 1.12 1.50 14.90
N TRP A 280 -0.15 1.33 14.51
CA TRP A 280 -0.59 0.31 13.56
C TRP A 280 -0.37 0.67 12.11
N ASN A 281 0.17 1.84 11.78
CA ASN A 281 0.51 2.18 10.40
C ASN A 281 1.61 3.25 10.31
N GLN A 282 2.86 2.84 10.53
CA GLN A 282 4.03 3.65 10.23
C GLN A 282 4.29 3.67 8.72
N HIS A 283 3.45 4.44 8.01
CA HIS A 283 3.35 4.47 6.55
C HIS A 283 4.38 5.38 5.88
N GLY A 284 4.49 5.29 4.55
CA GLY A 284 5.35 6.14 3.74
C GLY A 284 6.80 5.68 3.64
N LEU A 285 7.15 4.52 4.21
CA LEU A 285 8.53 4.00 4.19
C LEU A 285 9.01 3.62 2.79
N GLY A 286 8.08 3.51 1.83
CA GLY A 286 8.39 3.41 0.41
C GLY A 286 8.96 4.69 -0.23
N GLY A 287 9.17 5.74 0.57
CA GLY A 287 9.81 6.98 0.17
C GLY A 287 8.88 7.94 -0.57
N ASP A 288 9.39 9.15 -0.84
CA ASP A 288 8.67 10.09 -1.69
C ASP A 288 8.55 9.58 -3.13
N ASN A 289 7.38 9.79 -3.72
CA ASN A 289 7.01 9.24 -5.03
C ASN A 289 7.84 9.81 -6.19
N PHE A 290 8.63 10.87 -5.95
CA PHE A 290 9.42 11.58 -6.95
C PHE A 290 10.91 11.22 -6.90
N GLU A 291 11.52 11.24 -5.71
CA GLU A 291 12.99 11.07 -5.58
C GLU A 291 13.41 9.75 -4.94
N GLY A 292 12.46 8.96 -4.42
CA GLY A 292 12.75 7.67 -3.78
C GLY A 292 13.52 7.79 -2.45
N GLN A 293 13.64 9.02 -1.92
CA GLN A 293 14.33 9.32 -0.67
C GLN A 293 13.79 8.48 0.49
N CYS A 294 14.71 8.02 1.33
CA CYS A 294 14.38 7.33 2.56
C CYS A 294 13.65 8.27 3.51
N ARG A 295 12.53 7.83 4.08
CA ARG A 295 11.83 8.57 5.13
C ARG A 295 12.19 8.03 6.50
N SER A 296 12.34 8.94 7.46
CA SER A 296 12.47 8.59 8.88
C SER A 296 11.13 8.10 9.43
N LEU A 297 11.20 7.39 10.55
CA LEU A 297 10.03 7.00 11.33
C LEU A 297 9.36 8.24 11.93
N HIS A 298 8.03 8.20 12.04
CA HIS A 298 7.28 9.20 12.80
C HIS A 298 7.49 8.92 14.30
N PRO A 299 7.42 9.94 15.17
CA PRO A 299 7.56 9.73 16.60
C PRO A 299 6.41 8.89 17.16
N GLY A 300 6.70 8.11 18.19
CA GLY A 300 5.72 7.29 18.89
C GLY A 300 6.03 5.78 18.86
N PRO A 301 5.21 4.96 19.53
CA PRO A 301 5.32 3.51 19.48
C PRO A 301 5.02 2.98 18.08
N ILE A 302 5.63 1.84 17.73
CA ILE A 302 5.48 1.20 16.42
C ILE A 302 5.07 -0.26 16.64
N SER A 303 3.94 -0.65 16.06
CA SER A 303 3.46 -2.02 16.00
C SER A 303 3.45 -2.57 14.56
N LEU A 304 3.39 -1.68 13.56
CA LEU A 304 3.39 -2.05 12.15
C LEU A 304 4.12 -1.01 11.30
N LEU A 305 5.10 -1.47 10.50
CA LEU A 305 5.84 -0.70 9.51
C LEU A 305 5.26 -0.93 8.11
N HIS A 306 5.07 0.13 7.33
CA HIS A 306 4.41 0.03 6.02
C HIS A 306 5.17 0.80 4.93
N TRP A 307 5.71 0.06 3.95
CA TRP A 307 6.42 0.56 2.78
C TRP A 307 5.48 1.06 1.68
N SER A 308 4.44 1.80 2.07
CA SER A 308 3.55 2.48 1.13
C SER A 308 4.34 3.50 0.32
N GLY A 309 4.11 3.52 -0.99
CA GLY A 309 4.91 4.28 -1.96
C GLY A 309 5.52 3.39 -3.05
N LYS A 310 6.56 3.89 -3.72
CA LYS A 310 7.22 3.20 -4.83
C LYS A 310 8.37 2.29 -4.38
N GLY A 311 9.15 2.73 -3.41
CA GLY A 311 10.28 1.97 -2.88
C GLY A 311 9.79 0.74 -2.13
N LYS A 312 10.24 -0.44 -2.57
CA LYS A 312 9.99 -1.69 -1.86
C LYS A 312 11.29 -2.19 -1.25
N PRO A 313 11.27 -2.68 0.00
CA PRO A 313 12.49 -3.01 0.72
C PRO A 313 13.27 -4.10 -0.02
N TRP A 314 12.60 -5.15 -0.52
CA TRP A 314 13.25 -6.19 -1.31
C TRP A 314 13.92 -5.67 -2.59
N LEU A 315 13.30 -4.70 -3.29
CA LEU A 315 13.90 -4.11 -4.50
C LEU A 315 15.12 -3.25 -4.18
N ARG A 316 15.06 -2.49 -3.08
CA ARG A 316 16.16 -1.64 -2.62
C ARG A 316 17.35 -2.47 -2.10
N ILE A 317 17.07 -3.55 -1.36
CA ILE A 317 18.08 -4.51 -0.91
C ILE A 317 18.75 -5.20 -2.09
N ASP A 318 17.96 -5.76 -3.03
CA ASP A 318 18.50 -6.45 -4.21
C ASP A 318 19.35 -5.53 -5.09
N SER A 319 18.98 -4.24 -5.18
CA SER A 319 19.73 -3.22 -5.92
C SER A 319 20.90 -2.61 -5.15
N ARG A 320 21.21 -3.12 -3.94
CA ARG A 320 22.27 -2.63 -3.04
C ARG A 320 22.15 -1.14 -2.72
N LYS A 321 20.91 -0.64 -2.66
CA LYS A 321 20.58 0.73 -2.26
C LYS A 321 19.49 0.73 -1.16
N PRO A 322 19.70 0.01 -0.05
CA PRO A 322 18.73 -0.02 1.04
C PRO A 322 18.63 1.34 1.72
N CYS A 323 17.42 1.71 2.11
CA CYS A 323 17.23 2.66 3.19
C CYS A 323 17.60 2.00 4.53
N PRO A 324 18.06 2.76 5.54
CA PRO A 324 18.34 2.18 6.86
C PRO A 324 17.19 1.33 7.41
N ILE A 325 15.95 1.77 7.16
CA ILE A 325 14.76 1.06 7.62
C ILE A 325 14.50 -0.27 6.91
N ASP A 326 15.01 -0.47 5.68
CA ASP A 326 14.82 -1.72 4.93
C ASP A 326 15.51 -2.90 5.64
N HIS A 327 16.52 -2.63 6.48
CA HIS A 327 17.15 -3.65 7.33
C HIS A 327 16.23 -4.19 8.43
N ILE A 328 15.15 -3.48 8.79
CA ILE A 328 14.10 -4.02 9.67
C ILE A 328 13.23 -5.04 8.92
N TRP A 329 13.08 -4.89 7.60
CA TRP A 329 12.34 -5.83 6.76
C TRP A 329 13.14 -7.11 6.46
N ALA A 330 14.45 -6.98 6.27
CA ALA A 330 15.33 -8.06 5.82
C ALA A 330 15.27 -9.38 6.63
N PRO A 331 15.12 -9.38 7.98
CA PRO A 331 14.99 -10.62 8.76
C PRO A 331 13.77 -11.47 8.38
N TYR A 332 12.72 -10.85 7.84
CA TYR A 332 11.50 -11.55 7.43
C TYR A 332 11.53 -12.04 5.97
N ASP A 333 12.61 -11.76 5.25
CA ASP A 333 12.74 -12.14 3.85
C ASP A 333 13.09 -13.63 3.70
N LEU A 334 12.07 -14.43 3.42
CA LEU A 334 12.26 -15.87 3.19
C LEU A 334 12.73 -16.19 1.77
N TYR A 335 12.84 -15.20 0.87
CA TYR A 335 13.17 -15.44 -0.54
C TYR A 335 14.55 -16.11 -0.71
N ARG A 336 14.62 -17.13 -1.56
CA ARG A 336 15.86 -17.76 -2.01
C ARG A 336 16.18 -17.27 -3.42
N PRO A 337 17.26 -16.49 -3.62
CA PRO A 337 17.72 -16.16 -4.95
C PRO A 337 18.06 -17.45 -5.71
N THR A 338 17.52 -17.62 -6.91
CA THR A 338 17.96 -18.71 -7.79
C THR A 338 19.42 -18.44 -8.17
N LYS A 339 20.31 -19.42 -7.89
CA LYS A 339 21.71 -19.37 -8.33
C LYS A 339 21.75 -19.52 -9.86
N THR A 340 21.52 -18.44 -10.58
CA THR A 340 21.72 -18.38 -12.03
C THR A 340 22.42 -17.07 -12.34
N SER A 341 23.66 -17.17 -12.85
CA SER A 341 24.60 -16.10 -13.23
C SER A 341 25.68 -15.72 -12.20
N ALA A 342 26.47 -16.69 -11.75
CA ALA A 342 27.84 -16.45 -11.27
C ALA A 342 28.80 -17.42 -11.97
N LYS A 343 28.83 -17.35 -13.31
CA LYS A 343 29.89 -17.91 -14.16
C LYS A 343 29.99 -17.07 -15.43
N ILE A 344 30.53 -15.86 -15.32
CA ILE A 344 31.25 -15.19 -16.43
C ILE A 344 32.36 -14.38 -15.76
N GLY A 345 33.62 -14.70 -16.09
CA GLY A 345 34.80 -13.93 -15.71
C GLY A 345 35.84 -14.71 -14.90
N GLN A 346 36.44 -15.74 -15.50
CA GLN A 346 37.90 -15.92 -15.41
C GLN A 346 38.50 -15.34 -16.68
#